data_AF-A0A3D1TVP7-F1
#
_entry.id   AF-A0A3D1TVP7-F1
#
_cell.length_a   1.000
_cell.length_b   1.000
_cell.length_c   1.000
_cell.angle_alpha   90.00
_cell.angle_beta   90.00
_cell.angle_gamma   90.00
#
_symmetry.space_group_name_H-M   'P 1'
#
loop_
_entity.id
_entity.type
_entity.pdbx_description
1 polymer ?
#
loop_
_entity_poly.entity_id
_entity_poly.type
_entity_poly.pdbx_seq_one_letter_code
_entity_poly.pdbx_strand_id
1 'polypeptide(L)' 'MKVLVILNDGPYGSERAYNGLRLAGSLAKQEGIEVKVFLAGDAAGCARSGQ' A
#
# COMPACT_ATOMS: atom_id res chain seq x y z
N MET A 1 -9.79 -4.62 -14.33
CA MET A 1 -9.31 -3.24 -14.17
C MET A 1 -7.92 -3.24 -13.56
N LYS A 2 -7.02 -2.33 -13.97
CA LYS A 2 -5.68 -2.19 -13.39
C LYS A 2 -5.64 -0.97 -12.47
N VAL A 3 -5.13 -1.15 -11.26
CA VAL A 3 -5.07 -0.09 -10.23
C VAL A 3 -3.64 0.02 -9.71
N LEU A 4 -3.12 1.24 -9.68
CA LEU A 4 -1.85 1.58 -9.04
C LEU A 4 -2.14 2.37 -7.76
N VAL A 5 -1.70 1.85 -6.62
CA VAL A 5 -1.74 2.52 -5.32
C VAL A 5 -0.34 3.03 -5.00
N ILE A 6 -0.21 4.34 -4.79
CA ILE A 6 1.07 4.98 -4.44
C ILE A 6 1.01 5.44 -2.98
N LEU A 7 1.99 5.03 -2.19
CA LEU A 7 2.14 5.47 -0.80
C LEU A 7 3.44 6.26 -0.66
N ASN A 8 3.39 7.38 0.05
CA ASN A 8 4.54 8.26 0.29
C ASN A 8 4.92 8.32 1.78
N ASP A 9 3.93 8.29 2.68
CA ASP A 9 4.14 8.38 4.12
C ASP A 9 4.70 7.06 4.68
N GLY A 10 5.64 7.18 5.61
CA GLY A 10 6.27 6.06 6.29
C GLY A 10 5.33 5.29 7.24
N PRO A 11 5.77 4.11 7.73
CA PRO A 11 4.99 3.29 8.64
C PRO A 11 4.90 3.94 10.03
N TYR A 12 3.79 3.72 10.73
CA TYR A 12 3.54 4.09 12.14
C TYR A 12 3.57 5.59 12.51
N GLY A 13 3.94 6.50 11.59
CA GLY A 13 3.87 7.96 11.82
C GLY A 13 2.49 8.56 11.58
N SER A 14 1.65 7.88 10.79
CA SER A 14 0.24 8.22 10.55
C SER A 14 -0.54 6.99 10.11
N GLU A 15 -1.86 7.10 10.01
CA GLU A 15 -2.71 6.01 9.52
C GLU A 15 -2.68 5.85 7.99
N ARG A 16 -2.00 6.74 7.24
CA ARG A 16 -2.09 6.76 5.77
C ARG A 16 -1.51 5.50 5.13
N ALA A 17 -0.33 5.07 5.56
CA ALA A 17 0.29 3.86 5.06
C ALA A 17 -0.57 2.62 5.36
N TYR A 18 -1.10 2.52 6.58
CA TYR A 18 -1.98 1.43 6.99
C TYR A 18 -3.28 1.40 6.16
N ASN A 19 -3.99 2.52 6.07
CA ASN A 19 -5.24 2.60 5.31
C ASN A 19 -5.02 2.37 3.80
N GLY A 20 -3.91 2.86 3.25
CA GLY A 20 -3.54 2.63 1.85
C GLY A 20 -3.27 1.16 1.54
N LEU A 21 -2.48 0.48 2.37
CA LEU A 21 -2.24 -0.96 2.23
C LEU A 21 -3.53 -1.78 2.45
N ARG A 22 -4.35 -1.41 3.44
CA ARG A 22 -5.64 -2.06 3.70
C ARG A 22 -6.59 -1.94 2.51
N LEU A 23 -6.67 -0.76 1.89
CA LEU A 23 -7.47 -0.54 0.68
C LEU A 23 -6.93 -1.36 -0.51
N ALA A 24 -5.61 -1.34 -0.74
CA ALA A 24 -4.97 -2.13 -1.79
C ALA A 24 -5.29 -3.62 -1.64
N GLY A 25 -5.22 -4.15 -0.41
CA GLY A 25 -5.57 -5.54 -0.11
C GLY A 25 -7.06 -5.86 -0.34
N SER A 26 -7.97 -4.93 -0.02
CA SER A 26 -9.40 -5.10 -0.32
C SER A 26 -9.69 -5.12 -1.82
N LEU A 27 -9.06 -4.23 -2.58
CA LEU A 27 -9.19 -4.19 -4.05
C LEU A 27 -8.63 -5.44 -4.72
N ALA A 28 -7.50 -5.95 -4.23
CA ALA A 28 -6.87 -7.15 -4.75
C ALA A 28 -7.71 -8.43 -4.59
N LYS A 29 -8.70 -8.43 -3.68
CA LYS A 29 -9.63 -9.54 -3.47
C LYS A 29 -10.84 -9.52 -4.42
N GLN A 30 -11.05 -8.43 -5.16
CA GLN A 30 -12.16 -8.33 -6.10
C GLN A 30 -11.80 -9.01 -7.43
N GLU A 31 -12.76 -9.73 -8.02
CA GLU A 31 -12.54 -10.43 -9.28
C GLU A 31 -12.21 -9.45 -10.42
N GLY A 32 -11.23 -9.84 -11.24
CA GLY A 32 -10.82 -9.04 -12.40
C GLY A 32 -10.07 -7.75 -12.07
N ILE A 33 -9.65 -7.53 -10.81
CA ILE A 33 -8.80 -6.40 -10.42
C ILE A 33 -7.34 -6.81 -10.27
N GLU A 34 -6.46 -6.17 -11.02
CA GLU A 34 -5.00 -6.24 -10.86
C GLU A 34 -4.54 -5.01 -10.07
N VAL A 35 -4.00 -5.22 -8.87
CA VAL A 35 -3.47 -4.14 -8.01
C VAL A 35 -1.95 -4.17 -8.01
N LYS A 36 -1.34 -3.00 -8.23
CA LYS A 36 0.08 -2.75 -7.97
C LYS A 36 0.22 -1.72 -6.87
N VAL A 37 1.20 -1.94 -5.98
CA VAL A 37 1.55 -0.99 -4.92
C VAL A 37 2.95 -0.47 -5.20
N PHE A 38 3.10 0.85 -5.21
CA PHE A 38 4.40 1.52 -5.32
C PHE A 38 4.65 2.35 -4.06
N LEU A 39 5.73 2.02 -3.37
CA LEU A 39 6.16 2.71 -2.16
C LEU A 39 7.24 3.71 -2.55
N ALA A 40 6.97 5.00 -2.34
CA ALA A 40 7.89 6.09 -2.65
C ALA A 40 8.28 6.82 -1.36
N GLY A 41 9.51 7.34 -1.30
CA GLY A 41 9.99 8.06 -0.11
C GLY A 41 9.96 7.20 1.15
N ASP A 42 9.42 7.76 2.24
CA ASP A 42 9.40 7.12 3.56
C ASP A 42 8.56 5.83 3.58
N ALA A 43 7.59 5.70 2.66
CA ALA A 43 6.79 4.49 2.51
C ALA A 43 7.63 3.26 2.14
N ALA A 44 8.85 3.41 1.63
CA ALA A 44 9.77 2.28 1.42
C ALA A 44 10.00 1.51 2.73
N GLY A 45 9.98 2.21 3.87
CA GLY A 45 10.05 1.61 5.21
C GLY A 45 8.91 0.61 5.48
N CYS A 46 7.72 0.77 4.87
CA CYS A 46 6.59 -0.15 5.05
C CYS A 46 6.88 -1.58 4.56
N ALA A 47 7.88 -1.79 3.71
CA ALA A 47 8.27 -3.11 3.20
C ALA A 47 9.41 -3.79 3.99
N ARG A 48 9.89 -3.19 5.08
CA ARG A 48 10.95 -3.79 5.90
C ARG A 48 10.41 -5.01 6.66
N SER A 49 11.16 -6.12 6.61
CA SER A 49 10.84 -7.35 7.34
C SER A 49 11.08 -7.23 8.84
N GLY A 50 10.26 -7.90 9.65
CA GLY A 50 10.43 -7.94 11.11
C GLY A 50 10.15 -6.61 11.80
N GLN A 51 9.29 -5.78 11.21
CA GLN A 51 8.72 -4.58 11.83
C GLN A 51 7.56 -4.93 12.76
#